data_AF-A0A378IU50-F1
#
_entry.id   AF-A0A378IU50-F1
#
_cell.length_a   1.000
_cell.length_b   1.000
_cell.length_c   1.000
_cell.angle_alpha   90.00
_cell.angle_beta   90.00
_cell.angle_gamma   90.00
#
_symmetry.space_group_name_H-M   'P 1'
#
loop_
_entity.id
_entity.type
_entity.pdbx_description
1 polymer ?
#
loop_
_entity_poly.entity_id
_entity_poly.type
_entity_poly.pdbx_seq_one_letter_code
_entity_poly.pdbx_strand_id
1 'polypeptide(L)' 'MQKNAAQQLLTSIHQNKFNLKVLPLYRYALIKRSQNEYLFTSVWHHIVGDGAFLVILLGIFRGLITLSSQIK' A
#
# COMPACT_ATOMS: atom_id res chain seq x y z
N MET A 1 19.41 -13.60 -7.35
CA MET A 1 18.49 -12.63 -7.98
C MET A 1 18.64 -11.29 -7.25
N GLN A 2 19.15 -10.24 -7.90
CA GLN A 2 19.25 -8.91 -7.27
C GLN A 2 17.83 -8.34 -7.05
N LYS A 3 17.50 -7.97 -5.81
CA LYS A 3 16.22 -7.31 -5.50
C LYS A 3 16.32 -5.85 -5.96
N ASN A 4 15.40 -5.39 -6.81
CA ASN A 4 15.33 -3.99 -7.22
C ASN A 4 14.93 -3.08 -6.02
N ALA A 5 15.19 -1.78 -6.13
CA ALA A 5 14.93 -0.82 -5.05
C ALA A 5 13.46 -0.81 -4.58
N ALA A 6 12.51 -0.99 -5.50
CA ALA A 6 11.09 -1.09 -5.17
C ALA A 6 10.78 -2.32 -4.30
N GLN A 7 11.38 -3.47 -4.60
CA GLN A 7 11.23 -4.70 -3.82
C GLN A 7 11.84 -4.57 -2.43
N GLN A 8 12.97 -3.87 -2.30
CA GLN A 8 13.59 -3.58 -1.01
C GLN A 8 12.68 -2.69 -0.15
N LEU A 9 12.09 -1.65 -0.74
CA LEU A 9 11.13 -0.78 -0.06
C LEU A 9 9.88 -1.56 0.40
N LEU A 10 9.30 -2.39 -0.48
CA LEU A 10 8.18 -3.27 -0.13
C LEU A 10 8.51 -4.20 1.04
N THR A 11 9.70 -4.81 0.99
CA THR A 11 10.16 -5.73 2.05
C THR A 11 10.26 -5.00 3.39
N SER A 12 10.82 -3.79 3.41
CA SER A 12 10.93 -2.97 4.62
C SER A 12 9.55 -2.60 5.20
N ILE A 13 8.59 -2.23 4.34
CA ILE A 13 7.23 -1.87 4.76
C ILE A 13 6.52 -3.05 5.43
N HIS A 14 6.66 -4.26 4.87
CA HIS A 14 6.03 -5.49 5.39
C HIS A 14 6.68 -6.04 6.65
N GLN A 15 8.01 -5.97 6.78
CA GLN A 15 8.72 -6.63 7.88
C GLN A 15 8.64 -5.86 9.20
N ASN A 16 8.34 -4.56 9.15
CA ASN A 16 8.22 -3.76 10.36
C ASN A 16 6.94 -4.13 11.12
N LYS A 17 7.06 -4.72 12.31
CA LYS A 17 5.91 -5.05 13.16
C LYS A 17 5.19 -3.78 13.62
N PHE A 18 3.89 -3.88 13.89
CA PHE A 18 3.14 -2.80 14.52
C PHE A 18 3.32 -2.85 16.05
N ASN A 19 3.50 -1.68 16.65
CA ASN A 19 3.29 -1.53 18.09
C ASN A 19 1.79 -1.30 18.32
N LEU A 20 1.10 -2.27 18.93
CA LEU A 20 -0.36 -2.23 19.11
C LEU A 20 -0.83 -1.09 20.03
N LYS A 21 0.07 -0.46 20.78
CA LYS A 21 -0.22 0.69 21.65
C LYS A 21 -0.15 2.03 20.92
N VAL A 22 0.32 2.05 19.67
CA VAL A 22 0.58 3.28 18.91
C VAL A 22 -0.14 3.19 17.57
N LEU A 23 -1.04 4.14 17.33
CA LEU A 23 -1.70 4.31 16.04
C LEU A 23 -0.77 5.05 15.05
N PRO A 24 -0.94 4.85 13.73
CA PRO A 24 -1.88 3.95 13.07
C PRO A 24 -1.37 2.50 12.95
N LEU A 25 -2.29 1.53 13.01
CA LEU A 25 -2.00 0.10 12.80
C LEU A 25 -2.17 -0.34 11.33
N TYR A 26 -1.93 0.60 10.42
CA TYR A 26 -1.92 0.37 8.99
C TYR A 26 -0.82 1.20 8.32
N ARG A 27 -0.38 0.74 7.15
CA ARG A 27 0.58 1.43 6.27
C ARG A 27 0.16 1.20 4.83
N TYR A 28 0.17 2.27 4.06
CA TYR A 28 -0.07 2.25 2.63
C TYR A 28 1.08 2.92 1.92
N ALA A 29 1.51 2.35 0.79
CA ALA A 29 2.43 3.05 -0.09
C ALA A 29 2.09 2.76 -1.55
N LEU A 30 2.27 3.79 -2.38
CA LEU A 30 2.18 3.70 -3.83
C LEU A 30 3.56 4.03 -4.39
N ILE A 31 4.21 3.04 -4.99
CA ILE A 31 5.57 3.14 -5.50
C ILE A 31 5.49 3.25 -7.02
N LYS A 32 5.88 4.39 -7.58
CA LYS A 32 5.97 4.59 -9.02
C LYS A 32 7.19 3.86 -9.57
N ARG A 33 6.98 2.90 -10.48
CA ARG A 33 8.06 2.16 -11.16
C ARG A 33 8.40 2.71 -12.52
N SER A 34 7.41 3.23 -13.25
CA SER A 34 7.57 3.86 -14.55
C SER A 34 6.43 4.85 -14.81
N GLN A 35 6.31 5.38 -16.03
CA GLN A 35 5.26 6.34 -16.38
C GLN A 35 3.84 5.78 -16.17
N ASN A 36 3.64 4.48 -16.45
CA ASN A 36 2.33 3.82 -16.39
C ASN A 36 2.31 2.61 -15.45
N GLU A 37 3.34 2.44 -14.61
CA GLU A 37 3.44 1.31 -13.68
C GLU A 37 3.58 1.80 -12.24
N TYR A 38 2.67 1.35 -11.39
CA TYR A 38 2.66 1.63 -9.96
C TYR A 38 2.50 0.33 -9.19
N LEU A 39 3.23 0.19 -8.09
CA LEU A 39 3.02 -0.86 -7.11
C LEU A 39 2.32 -0.30 -5.89
N PHE A 40 1.19 -0.89 -5.54
CA PHE A 40 0.48 -0.59 -4.31
C PHE A 40 0.82 -1.63 -3.25
N THR A 41 1.11 -1.17 -2.02
CA THR A 41 1.25 -2.05 -0.85
C THR A 41 0.34 -1.56 0.27
N SER A 42 -0.27 -2.52 0.95
CA SER A 42 -1.07 -2.30 2.15
C SER A 42 -0.65 -3.32 3.20
N VAL A 43 -0.37 -2.83 4.40
CA VAL A 43 -0.08 -3.64 5.58
C VAL A 43 -0.96 -3.12 6.69
N TRP A 44 -1.74 -3.98 7.32
CA TRP A 44 -2.67 -3.61 8.37
C TRP A 44 -2.73 -4.71 9.41
N HIS A 45 -3.04 -4.33 10.64
CA HIS A 45 -3.28 -5.30 11.70
C HIS A 45 -4.76 -5.70 11.72
N HIS A 46 -5.07 -6.99 11.86
CA HIS A 46 -6.46 -7.49 11.96
C HIS A 46 -7.28 -6.94 13.15
N ILE A 47 -6.66 -6.15 14.04
CA ILE A 47 -7.35 -5.47 15.15
C ILE A 47 -8.15 -4.27 14.63
N VAL A 48 -7.70 -3.62 13.54
CA VAL A 48 -8.31 -2.39 13.02
C VAL A 48 -9.16 -2.60 11.77
N GLY A 49 -9.28 -3.84 11.28
CA GLY A 49 -10.07 -4.17 10.10
C GLY A 49 -10.13 -5.67 9.88
N ASP A 50 -11.05 -6.10 9.03
CA ASP A 50 -11.23 -7.48 8.59
C ASP A 50 -10.96 -7.63 7.09
N GLY A 51 -11.22 -8.80 6.51
CA GLY A 51 -11.02 -9.00 5.07
C GLY A 51 -11.88 -8.09 4.17
N ALA A 52 -13.03 -7.61 4.65
CA ALA A 52 -13.91 -6.73 3.88
C ALA A 52 -13.32 -5.31 3.76
N PHE A 53 -12.56 -4.86 4.76
CA PHE A 53 -11.82 -3.61 4.70
C PHE A 53 -10.88 -3.52 3.48
N LEU A 54 -10.22 -4.63 3.12
CA LEU A 54 -9.36 -4.68 1.93
C LEU A 54 -10.12 -4.39 0.62
N VAL A 55 -11.35 -4.88 0.49
CA VAL A 55 -12.16 -4.70 -0.72
C VAL A 55 -12.53 -3.23 -0.89
N ILE A 56 -12.93 -2.57 0.19
CA ILE A 56 -13.26 -1.13 0.20
C ILE A 56 -12.02 -0.31 -0.13
N LEU A 57 -10.89 -0.62 0.51
CA LEU A 57 -9.62 0.06 0.28
C LEU A 57 -9.17 0.02 -1.19
N LEU A 58 -9.26 -1.16 -1.83
CA LEU A 58 -8.93 -1.32 -3.24
C LEU A 58 -9.88 -0.54 -4.16
N GLY A 59 -11.16 -0.44 -3.80
CA GLY A 59 -12.14 0.39 -4.51
C GLY A 59 -11.77 1.87 -4.48
N ILE A 60 -11.44 2.40 -3.30
CA ILE A 60 -10.98 3.80 -3.12
C ILE A 60 -9.70 4.04 -3.93
N PHE A 61 -8.74 3.11 -3.84
CA PHE A 61 -7.47 3.22 -4.56
C PHE A 61 -7.66 3.28 -6.08
N ARG A 62 -8.56 2.46 -6.63
CA ARG A 62 -8.87 2.46 -8.06
C ARG A 62 -9.45 3.80 -8.50
N GLY A 63 -10.34 4.39 -7.70
CA GLY A 63 -10.88 5.73 -7.95
C GLY A 63 -9.78 6.79 -8.02
N LEU A 64 -8.84 6.80 -7.06
CA LEU A 64 -7.75 7.79 -7.00
C LEU A 64 -6.80 7.70 -8.21
N ILE A 65 -6.45 6.49 -8.64
CA ILE A 65 -5.57 6.31 -9.80
C ILE A 65 -6.25 6.81 -11.08
N THR A 66 -7.53 6.50 -11.29
CA THR A 66 -8.30 6.98 -12.44
C THR A 66 -8.38 8.51 -12.47
N LEU A 67 -8.67 9.15 -11.33
CA LEU A 67 -8.68 10.62 -11.22
C LEU A 67 -7.30 11.23 -11.53
N SER A 68 -6.22 10.66 -11.00
CA SER A 68 -4.86 11.16 -11.27
C SER A 68 -4.43 11.02 -12.73
N SER A 69 -4.99 10.06 -13.48
CA SER A 69 -4.73 9.90 -14.91
C SER A 69 -5.47 10.89 -15.80
N GLN A 70 -6.56 11.50 -15.31
CA GLN A 70 -7.35 12.48 -16.06
C GLN A 70 -6.90 13.94 -15.86
N ILE A 71 -5.96 14.19 -14.94
CA ILE A 71 -5.41 15.53 -14.66
C ILE A 71 -4.05 15.73 -15.38
N LYS A 72 -3.80 14.98 -16.45
CA LYS A 72 -2.74 15.25 -17.44
C LYS A 72 -3.38 15.76 -18.72
#